data_AF-F3B673-F1
#
_entry.id   AF-F3B673-F1
#
_cell.length_a   1.000
_cell.length_b   1.000
_cell.length_c   1.000
_cell.angle_alpha   90.00
_cell.angle_beta   90.00
_cell.angle_gamma   90.00
#
_symmetry.space_group_name_H-M   'P 1'
#
loop_
_entity.id
_entity.type
_entity.pdbx_description
1 polymer ?
#
loop_
_entity_poly.entity_id
_entity_poly.type
_entity_poly.pdbx_seq_one_letter_code
_entity_poly.pdbx_strand_id
1 'polypeptide(L)'
;MNSTQNKKIEQVKETTMIVGIDVGSEKHYFRAFSWRGIELTGKPVAFSNSMEGFNSFYNSVVELMQKNELKEALVGIEPTGHYWFDLGQFMGEKNIKFVMVNPHHVHKTKELDDNSPSKNDRKESSCY
;
A
#
# COMPACT_ATOMS: atom_id res chain seq x y z
N MET A 1 -17.08 -7.15 -16.76
CA MET A 1 -15.82 -7.75 -17.27
C MET A 1 -14.65 -6.92 -16.74
N ASN A 2 -14.01 -7.33 -15.64
CA ASN A 2 -12.87 -6.64 -15.01
C ASN A 2 -11.59 -7.48 -15.11
N SER A 3 -11.22 -7.84 -16.35
CA SER A 3 -10.12 -8.77 -16.65
C SER A 3 -8.73 -8.25 -16.26
N THR A 4 -8.60 -6.95 -16.00
CA THR A 4 -7.32 -6.30 -15.63
C THR A 4 -7.09 -6.23 -14.13
N GLN A 5 -8.14 -6.32 -13.30
CA GLN A 5 -7.98 -6.37 -11.85
C GLN A 5 -7.50 -7.76 -11.41
N ASN A 6 -8.06 -8.84 -11.97
CA ASN A 6 -7.64 -10.20 -11.64
C ASN A 6 -6.16 -10.46 -11.98
N LYS A 7 -5.66 -9.95 -13.11
CA LYS A 7 -4.23 -10.06 -13.46
C LYS A 7 -3.29 -9.34 -12.48
N LYS A 8 -3.74 -8.26 -11.84
CA LYS A 8 -2.97 -7.56 -10.80
C LYS A 8 -2.97 -8.34 -9.48
N ILE A 9 -4.07 -9.04 -9.17
CA ILE A 9 -4.19 -9.91 -8.00
C ILE A 9 -3.34 -11.17 -8.18
N GLU A 10 -3.32 -11.77 -9.38
CA GLU A 10 -2.47 -12.93 -9.71
C GLU A 10 -0.95 -12.65 -9.65
N GLN A 11 -0.53 -11.38 -9.72
CA GLN A 11 0.88 -11.01 -9.55
C GLN A 11 1.34 -10.99 -8.08
N VAL A 12 0.40 -10.90 -7.13
CA VAL A 12 0.73 -10.91 -5.70
C VAL A 12 0.85 -12.35 -5.24
N LYS A 13 2.09 -12.84 -5.20
CA LYS A 13 2.40 -14.16 -4.65
C LYS A 13 2.36 -14.13 -3.13
N GLU A 14 2.27 -15.31 -2.52
CA GLU A 14 2.34 -15.47 -1.06
C GLU A 14 3.63 -14.89 -0.44
N THR A 15 4.68 -14.76 -1.26
CA THR A 15 5.98 -14.20 -0.88
C THR A 15 6.13 -12.71 -1.19
N THR A 16 5.02 -12.01 -1.49
CA THR A 16 5.03 -10.60 -1.90
C THR A 16 4.58 -9.71 -0.75
N MET A 17 5.37 -8.69 -0.45
CA MET A 17 4.97 -7.57 0.41
C MET A 17 4.36 -6.46 -0.44
N ILE A 18 3.22 -5.91 -0.03
CA ILE A 18 2.62 -4.73 -0.65
C ILE A 18 2.96 -3.52 0.23
N VAL A 19 3.57 -2.48 -0.34
CA VAL A 19 3.95 -1.28 0.40
C VAL A 19 3.20 -0.09 -0.19
N GLY A 20 2.30 0.53 0.54
CA GLY A 20 1.62 1.76 0.13
C GLY A 20 2.36 2.98 0.67
N ILE A 21 2.67 3.95 -0.18
CA ILE A 21 3.30 5.22 0.20
C ILE A 21 2.35 6.37 -0.07
N ASP A 22 2.07 7.12 0.98
CA ASP A 22 1.43 8.42 0.94
C ASP A 22 2.52 9.51 0.90
N VAL A 23 2.52 10.26 -0.21
CA VAL A 23 3.57 11.24 -0.52
C VAL A 23 3.14 12.61 -0.02
N GLY A 24 3.77 13.10 1.04
CA GLY A 24 3.68 14.51 1.45
C GLY A 24 4.81 15.38 0.90
N SER A 25 4.70 16.70 1.10
CA SER A 25 5.69 17.69 0.65
C SER A 25 7.01 17.64 1.43
N GLU A 26 6.94 17.40 2.74
CA GLU A 26 8.12 17.36 3.63
C GLU A 26 8.45 15.93 4.10
N LYS A 27 7.42 15.13 4.36
CA LYS A 27 7.52 13.76 4.86
C LYS A 27 6.57 12.86 4.09
N HIS A 28 7.02 11.63 3.89
CA HIS A 28 6.24 10.55 3.32
C HIS A 28 5.89 9.56 4.41
N TYR A 29 4.79 8.84 4.22
CA TYR A 29 4.36 7.80 5.13
C TYR A 29 4.18 6.52 4.34
N PHE A 30 4.78 5.43 4.81
CA PHE A 30 4.53 4.12 4.22
C PHE A 30 3.82 3.18 5.19
N ARG A 31 3.07 2.24 4.61
CA ARG A 31 2.49 1.09 5.30
C ARG A 31 2.80 -0.16 4.50
N ALA A 32 3.16 -1.24 5.19
CA ALA A 32 3.42 -2.51 4.54
C ALA A 32 2.36 -3.53 4.93
N PHE A 33 1.93 -4.31 3.95
CA PHE A 33 0.94 -5.36 4.09
C PHE A 33 1.46 -6.65 3.47
N SER A 34 1.07 -7.79 4.01
CA SER A 34 1.25 -9.07 3.33
C SER A 34 0.30 -9.18 2.13
N TRP A 35 0.53 -10.16 1.27
CA TRP A 35 -0.41 -10.51 0.19
C TRP A 35 -1.84 -10.78 0.66
N ARG A 36 -2.04 -11.15 1.94
CA ARG A 36 -3.35 -11.38 2.56
C ARG A 36 -4.01 -10.09 3.09
N GLY A 37 -3.38 -8.93 2.91
CA GLY A 37 -3.85 -7.67 3.47
C GLY A 37 -3.53 -7.49 4.97
N ILE A 38 -2.73 -8.37 5.57
CA ILE A 38 -2.34 -8.23 6.99
C ILE A 38 -1.28 -7.14 7.11
N GLU A 39 -1.54 -6.11 7.91
CA GLU A 39 -0.59 -5.03 8.16
C GLU A 39 0.66 -5.54 8.91
N LEU A 40 1.84 -5.28 8.33
CA LEU A 40 3.14 -5.70 8.87
C LEU A 40 3.84 -4.61 9.69
N THR A 41 3.55 -3.34 9.39
CA THR A 41 4.11 -2.17 10.10
C THR A 41 3.39 -1.86 11.40
N GLY A 42 2.12 -2.26 11.53
CA GLY A 42 1.22 -1.95 12.65
C GLY A 42 0.79 -0.49 12.79
N LYS A 43 1.54 0.44 12.21
CA LYS A 43 1.21 1.87 12.10
C LYS A 43 1.93 2.49 10.89
N PRO A 44 1.49 3.68 10.42
CA PRO A 44 2.23 4.43 9.40
C PRO A 44 3.65 4.76 9.87
N VAL A 45 4.63 4.49 9.02
CA VAL A 45 6.04 4.82 9.28
C VAL A 45 6.43 6.03 8.45
N ALA A 46 6.87 7.09 9.12
CA ALA A 46 7.27 8.33 8.48
C ALA A 46 8.73 8.29 8.04
N PHE A 47 9.03 8.87 6.88
CA PHE A 47 10.39 9.13 6.42
C PHE A 47 10.44 10.49 5.72
N SER A 48 11.61 11.15 5.77
CA SER A 48 11.80 12.45 5.14
C SER A 48 11.98 12.34 3.64
N ASN A 49 11.63 13.41 2.91
CA ASN A 49 11.99 13.57 1.50
C ASN A 49 13.48 13.94 1.36
N SER A 50 14.37 13.03 1.76
CA SER A 50 15.82 13.17 1.69
C SER A 50 16.47 11.81 1.46
N MET A 51 17.70 11.79 0.96
CA MET A 51 18.44 10.54 0.73
C MET A 51 18.57 9.68 2.02
N GLU A 52 18.75 10.31 3.18
CA GLU A 52 18.76 9.60 4.47
C GLU A 52 17.40 8.97 4.79
N GLY A 53 16.30 9.70 4.53
CA GLY A 53 14.94 9.20 4.68
C GLY A 53 14.65 8.02 3.75
N PHE A 54 15.10 8.09 2.50
CA PHE A 54 14.94 7.03 1.51
C PHE A 54 15.72 5.77 1.88
N ASN A 55 16.95 5.91 2.39
CA ASN A 55 17.71 4.78 2.89
C ASN A 55 17.06 4.15 4.14
N SER A 56 16.52 4.97 5.05
CA SER A 56 15.77 4.48 6.21
C SER A 56 14.52 3.69 5.79
N PHE A 57 13.78 4.19 4.79
CA PHE A 57 12.66 3.48 4.17
C PHE A 57 13.11 2.14 3.58
N TYR A 58 14.18 2.13 2.77
CA TYR A 58 14.71 0.92 2.16
C TYR A 58 15.10 -0.14 3.20
N ASN A 59 15.84 0.26 4.23
CA ASN A 59 16.24 -0.63 5.31
C ASN A 59 15.03 -1.22 6.03
N SER A 60 14.00 -0.41 6.28
CA SER A 60 12.75 -0.88 6.90
C SER A 60 12.03 -1.90 6.03
N VAL A 61 11.97 -1.68 4.71
CA VAL A 61 11.39 -2.63 3.75
C VAL A 61 12.17 -3.95 3.76
N VAL A 62 13.50 -3.89 3.71
CA VAL A 62 14.36 -5.10 3.74
C VAL A 62 14.18 -5.87 5.05
N GLU A 63 14.15 -5.18 6.19
CA GLU A 63 13.92 -5.80 7.51
C GLU A 63 12.56 -6.50 7.57
N LEU A 64 11.50 -5.83 7.09
CA LEU A 64 10.16 -6.42 7.04
C LEU A 64 10.11 -7.63 6.12
N MET A 65 10.80 -7.60 4.97
CA MET A 65 10.88 -8.75 4.08
C MET A 65 11.59 -9.93 4.74
N GLN A 66 12.74 -9.69 5.39
CA GLN A 66 13.49 -10.74 6.07
C GLN A 66 12.70 -11.35 7.23
N LYS A 67 12.07 -10.52 8.06
CA LYS A 67 11.28 -10.96 9.21
C LYS A 67 10.08 -11.82 8.84
N ASN A 68 9.50 -11.59 7.66
CA ASN A 68 8.31 -12.29 7.18
C ASN A 68 8.61 -13.28 6.05
N GLU A 69 9.89 -13.58 5.78
CA GLU A 69 10.35 -14.51 4.74
C GLU A 69 9.81 -14.17 3.32
N LEU A 70 9.65 -12.89 3.04
CA LEU A 70 9.13 -12.37 1.76
C LEU A 70 10.28 -12.17 0.76
N LYS A 71 10.01 -12.47 -0.51
CA LYS A 71 11.01 -12.48 -1.58
C LYS A 71 10.97 -11.23 -2.45
N GLU A 72 9.80 -10.61 -2.58
CA GLU A 72 9.63 -9.40 -3.37
C GLU A 72 8.73 -8.39 -2.66
N ALA A 73 8.99 -7.11 -2.89
CA ALA A 73 8.14 -6.01 -2.45
C ALA A 73 7.58 -5.28 -3.67
N LEU A 74 6.29 -4.98 -3.63
CA LEU A 74 5.58 -4.17 -4.61
C LEU A 74 5.16 -2.86 -3.95
N VAL A 75 5.76 -1.76 -4.39
CA VAL A 75 5.50 -0.44 -3.82
C VAL A 75 4.42 0.29 -4.63
N GLY A 76 3.28 0.59 -4.03
CA GLY A 76 2.27 1.48 -4.58
C GLY A 76 2.49 2.91 -4.10
N ILE A 77 2.66 3.84 -5.04
CA ILE A 77 2.80 5.26 -4.74
C ILE A 77 1.52 5.97 -5.16
N GLU A 78 0.92 6.74 -4.25
CA GLU A 78 -0.13 7.70 -4.58
C GLU A 78 0.54 9.06 -4.88
N PRO A 79 0.61 9.50 -6.15
CA PRO A 79 1.34 10.72 -6.49
C PRO A 79 0.55 11.96 -6.06
N THR A 80 1.07 12.67 -5.06
CA THR A 80 0.59 14.01 -4.68
C THR A 80 1.60 15.05 -5.17
N GLY A 81 1.29 15.74 -6.27
CA GLY A 81 2.18 16.75 -6.86
C GLY A 81 3.47 16.15 -7.44
N HIS A 82 4.59 16.86 -7.27
CA HIS A 82 5.90 16.49 -7.83
C HIS A 82 6.85 15.83 -6.82
N TYR A 83 6.42 15.64 -5.57
CA TYR A 83 7.30 15.14 -4.49
C TYR A 83 7.65 13.66 -4.61
N TRP A 84 7.01 12.91 -5.50
CA TRP A 84 7.31 11.49 -5.74
C TRP A 84 8.48 11.27 -6.69
N PHE A 85 8.95 12.29 -7.42
CA PHE A 85 9.99 12.12 -8.45
C PHE A 85 11.31 11.63 -7.87
N ASP A 86 11.79 12.28 -6.81
CA ASP A 86 13.06 11.92 -6.13
C ASP A 86 12.98 10.51 -5.55
N LEU A 87 11.83 10.18 -4.94
CA LEU A 87 11.55 8.86 -4.41
C LEU A 87 11.50 7.78 -5.50
N GLY A 88 10.87 8.07 -6.64
CA GLY A 88 10.77 7.18 -7.79
C GLY A 88 12.14 6.92 -8.43
N GLN A 89 12.98 7.96 -8.54
CA GLN A 89 14.36 7.82 -9.01
C GLN A 89 15.17 6.91 -8.08
N PHE A 90 15.11 7.16 -6.76
CA PHE A 90 15.78 6.31 -5.77
C PHE A 90 15.35 4.84 -5.86
N MET A 91 14.05 4.58 -6.00
CA MET A 91 13.53 3.21 -6.16
C MET A 91 14.01 2.56 -7.45
N GLY A 92 14.08 3.32 -8.54
CA GLY A 92 14.63 2.86 -9.82
C GLY A 92 16.10 2.46 -9.70
N GLU A 93 16.92 3.27 -9.04
CA GLU A 93 18.34 2.96 -8.80
C GLU A 93 18.54 1.72 -7.92
N LYS A 94 17.63 1.47 -6.96
CA LYS A 94 17.64 0.29 -6.08
C LYS A 94 16.95 -0.94 -6.69
N ASN A 95 16.47 -0.84 -7.94
CA ASN A 95 15.72 -1.90 -8.63
C ASN A 95 14.49 -2.40 -7.84
N ILE A 96 13.83 -1.48 -7.13
CA ILE A 96 12.59 -1.76 -6.40
C ILE A 96 11.42 -1.64 -7.37
N LYS A 97 10.57 -2.66 -7.42
CA LYS A 97 9.34 -2.62 -8.22
C LYS A 97 8.33 -1.67 -7.58
N PHE A 98 7.99 -0.61 -8.28
CA PHE A 98 6.93 0.31 -7.87
C PHE A 98 5.88 0.51 -8.97
N VAL A 99 4.66 0.81 -8.56
CA VAL A 99 3.52 1.12 -9.42
C VAL A 99 2.91 2.44 -8.97
N MET A 100 2.60 3.31 -9.92
CA MET A 100 1.80 4.49 -9.63
C MET A 100 0.33 4.09 -9.53
N VAL A 101 -0.29 4.40 -8.40
CA VAL A 101 -1.71 4.16 -8.19
C VAL A 101 -2.45 5.45 -8.53
N ASN A 102 -3.35 5.39 -9.52
CA ASN A 102 -4.22 6.52 -9.82
C ASN A 102 -5.21 6.69 -8.64
N PRO A 103 -5.32 7.87 -8.01
CA PRO A 103 -6.19 8.11 -6.85
C PRO A 103 -7.66 7.73 -7.09
N HIS A 104 -8.15 7.82 -8.33
CA HIS A 104 -9.50 7.37 -8.70
C HIS A 104 -9.73 5.85 -8.55
N HIS A 105 -8.66 5.04 -8.54
CA HIS A 105 -8.74 3.59 -8.35
C HIS A 105 -8.64 3.16 -6.87
N VAL A 106 -8.14 4.02 -5.98
CA VAL A 106 -8.03 3.73 -4.54
C VAL A 106 -9.39 3.85 -3.85
N HIS A 107 -10.22 4.80 -4.28
CA HIS A 107 -11.55 5.00 -3.70
C HIS A 107 -12.43 3.75 -3.80
N LYS A 108 -12.38 3.03 -4.94
CA LYS A 108 -13.17 1.80 -5.14
C LYS A 108 -12.68 0.58 -4.35
N THR A 109 -11.42 0.55 -3.91
CA THR A 109 -10.90 -0.58 -3.12
C THR A 109 -11.08 -0.34 -1.63
N LYS A 110 -11.03 0.92 -1.17
CA LYS A 110 -11.37 1.28 0.23
C LYS A 110 -12.85 1.02 0.56
N GLU A 111 -13.76 1.15 -0.40
CA GLU A 111 -15.19 0.85 -0.20
C GLU A 111 -15.52 -0.65 -0.08
N LEU A 112 -14.62 -1.56 -0.48
CA LEU A 112 -14.88 -3.01 -0.45
C LEU A 112 -14.43 -3.69 0.86
N ASP A 113 -13.48 -3.10 1.59
CA ASP A 113 -12.95 -3.65 2.85
C ASP A 113 -13.74 -3.17 4.08
N ASP A 114 -14.50 -2.07 3.97
CA ASP A 114 -15.37 -1.53 5.03
C ASP A 114 -16.73 -2.27 5.12
N ASN A 115 -16.85 -3.45 4.51
CA ASN A 115 -18.02 -4.31 4.70
C ASN A 115 -17.81 -5.24 5.90
N SER A 116 -17.49 -4.64 7.05
CA SER A 116 -17.67 -5.33 8.32
C SER A 116 -19.17 -5.36 8.63
N PRO A 117 -19.81 -6.54 8.75
CA PRO A 117 -21.23 -6.63 9.08
C PRO A 117 -21.40 -6.34 10.58
N SER A 118 -21.31 -5.07 10.95
CA SER A 118 -21.49 -4.61 12.33
C SER A 118 -22.49 -3.46 12.37
N LYS A 119 -23.77 -3.78 12.15
CA LYS A 119 -24.91 -3.23 12.90
C LYS A 119 -26.22 -3.92 12.48
N ASN A 120 -26.45 -5.02 13.20
CA ASN A 120 -27.72 -5.46 13.74
C ASN A 120 -29.00 -5.07 12.99
N ASP A 121 -29.57 -6.09 12.37
CA ASP A 121 -30.97 -6.22 12.00
C ASP A 121 -31.89 -5.74 13.14
N ARG A 122 -32.75 -4.77 12.86
CA ARG A 122 -34.11 -4.80 13.40
C ARG A 122 -35.07 -4.19 12.39
N LYS A 123 -35.52 -5.08 11.52
CA LYS A 123 -36.80 -4.98 10.85
C LYS A 123 -37.90 -4.87 11.92
N GLU A 124 -38.57 -3.73 12.00
CA GLU A 124 -39.96 -3.71 12.46
C GLU A 124 -40.77 -2.84 11.49
N SER A 125 -41.21 -3.49 10.41
CA SER A 125 -42.43 -3.11 9.72
C SER A 125 -43.59 -3.62 10.56
N SER A 126 -44.45 -2.73 11.03
CA SER A 126 -45.86 -3.09 11.18
C SER A 126 -46.69 -1.88 10.77
N CYS A 127 -47.28 -1.99 9.59
CA CYS A 127 -48.49 -1.27 9.23
C CYS A 127 -49.63 -1.79 10.13
N TYR A 128 -50.39 -0.89 10.73
CA TYR A 128 -51.86 -0.83 10.68
C TYR A 128 -52.30 0.57 11.11
#